data_AF-F8Q521-F1
#
_entry.id   AF-F8Q521-F1
#
_cell.length_a   1.000
_cell.length_b   1.000
_cell.length_c   1.000
_cell.angle_alpha   90.00
_cell.angle_beta   90.00
_cell.angle_gamma   90.00
#
_symmetry.space_group_name_H-M   'P 1'
#
loop_
_entity.id
_entity.type
_entity.pdbx_description
1 polymer ?
#
loop_
_entity_poly.entity_id
_entity_poly.type
_entity_poly.pdbx_seq_one_letter_code
_entity_poly.pdbx_strand_id
1 'polypeptide(L)'
;VPKVLHTCHKFFSDHILLWCKEAIGRDELDACYQCLHARVGFRHFGSCISHVRQITGHKHCEIQRIIVAVAAGAVKPALLHAVCTLVDFIYQAQSPVHTAALIAATAVLLGEFHNNKQSILDAKACQGASTPINHFNIPNLELLQHFARSIRDMGCIIQFMADITEHLLITHCKHPFSATNG
;
A
#
# COMPACT_ATOMS: atom_id res chain seq x y z
N VAL A 1 12.43 10.54 -11.39
CA VAL A 1 12.05 10.49 -9.95
C VAL A 1 11.04 9.34 -9.79
N PRO A 2 11.09 8.50 -8.73
CA PRO A 2 10.14 7.40 -8.59
C PRO A 2 8.71 7.93 -8.44
N LYS A 3 7.79 7.47 -9.29
CA LYS A 3 6.37 7.85 -9.25
C LYS A 3 5.79 7.47 -7.89
N VAL A 4 5.16 8.41 -7.17
CA VAL A 4 4.62 8.20 -5.80
C VAL A 4 3.73 6.97 -5.72
N LEU A 5 2.85 6.78 -6.70
CA LEU A 5 1.97 5.62 -6.78
C LEU A 5 2.75 4.29 -6.90
N HIS A 6 3.79 4.26 -7.75
CA HIS A 6 4.64 3.11 -7.92
C HIS A 6 5.40 2.78 -6.62
N THR A 7 5.94 3.81 -5.96
CA THR A 7 6.61 3.68 -4.66
C THR A 7 5.66 3.12 -3.60
N CYS A 8 4.41 3.60 -3.54
CA CYS A 8 3.40 3.11 -2.60
C CYS A 8 3.07 1.63 -2.83
N HIS A 9 2.83 1.21 -4.08
CA HIS A 9 2.55 -0.19 -4.39
C HIS A 9 3.74 -1.10 -4.09
N LYS A 10 4.96 -0.63 -4.39
CA LYS A 10 6.18 -1.36 -4.06
C LYS A 10 6.34 -1.50 -2.55
N PHE A 11 6.16 -0.41 -1.79
CA PHE A 11 6.21 -0.42 -0.33
C PHE A 11 5.19 -1.37 0.30
N PHE A 12 3.95 -1.35 -0.21
CA PHE A 12 2.91 -2.26 0.24
C PHE A 12 3.34 -3.73 0.10
N SER A 13 3.93 -4.07 -1.04
CA SER A 13 4.23 -5.45 -1.41
C SER A 13 5.47 -5.97 -0.70
N ASP A 14 6.52 -5.15 -0.66
CA ASP A 14 7.83 -5.50 -0.10
C ASP A 14 7.79 -5.52 1.44
N HIS A 15 6.86 -4.79 2.06
CA HIS A 15 6.83 -4.60 3.51
C HIS A 15 5.48 -4.91 4.14
N ILE A 16 4.43 -4.15 3.83
CA ILE A 16 3.14 -4.26 4.56
C ILE A 16 2.55 -5.68 4.44
N LEU A 17 2.50 -6.21 3.22
CA LEU A 17 2.01 -7.56 2.96
C LEU A 17 2.90 -8.61 3.63
N LEU A 18 4.22 -8.41 3.63
CA LEU A 18 5.15 -9.31 4.29
C LEU A 18 4.96 -9.31 5.81
N TRP A 19 4.79 -8.15 6.44
CA TRP A 19 4.51 -8.05 7.86
C TRP A 19 3.23 -8.77 8.25
N CYS A 20 2.18 -8.67 7.41
CA CYS A 20 0.94 -9.41 7.64
C CYS A 20 1.15 -10.92 7.48
N LYS A 21 1.90 -11.36 6.46
CA LYS A 21 2.26 -12.78 6.26
C LYS A 21 2.98 -13.37 7.47
N GLU A 22 3.93 -12.64 8.05
CA GLU A 22 4.70 -13.10 9.20
C GLU A 22 3.92 -13.00 10.51
N ALA A 23 3.08 -11.98 10.69
CA ALA A 23 2.28 -11.80 11.91
C ALA A 23 1.10 -12.76 12.02
N ILE A 24 0.44 -13.06 10.90
CA ILE A 24 -0.75 -13.93 10.82
C ILE A 24 -0.34 -15.40 10.62
N GLY A 25 0.74 -15.62 9.87
CA GLY A 25 1.08 -16.92 9.30
C GLY A 25 0.62 -17.02 7.86
N ARG A 26 1.47 -17.60 6.99
CA ARG A 26 1.23 -17.65 5.54
C ARG A 26 0.01 -18.50 5.18
N ASP A 27 -0.14 -19.64 5.83
CA ASP A 27 -1.24 -20.59 5.60
C ASP A 27 -2.58 -19.99 6.06
N GLU A 28 -2.59 -19.35 7.23
CA GLU A 28 -3.77 -18.68 7.78
C GLU A 28 -4.20 -17.48 6.91
N LEU A 29 -3.22 -16.68 6.44
CA LEU A 29 -3.49 -15.59 5.52
C LEU A 29 -4.14 -16.11 4.23
N ASP A 30 -3.57 -17.16 3.62
CA ASP A 30 -4.10 -17.75 2.41
C ASP A 30 -5.50 -18.34 2.62
N ALA A 31 -5.73 -19.02 3.75
CA ALA A 31 -7.05 -19.54 4.13
C ALA A 31 -8.08 -18.42 4.24
N CYS A 32 -7.74 -17.32 4.91
CA CYS A 32 -8.61 -16.15 5.01
C CYS A 32 -8.99 -15.60 3.64
N TYR A 33 -8.02 -15.47 2.72
CA TYR A 33 -8.29 -15.00 1.37
C TYR A 33 -9.11 -15.98 0.51
N GLN A 34 -8.95 -17.29 0.72
CA GLN A 34 -9.76 -18.32 0.07
C GLN A 34 -11.19 -18.37 0.61
N CYS A 35 -11.39 -18.09 1.89
CA CYS A 35 -12.72 -18.03 2.52
C CYS A 35 -13.53 -16.79 2.10
N LEU A 36 -12.92 -15.80 1.44
CA LEU A 36 -13.64 -14.61 0.97
C LEU A 36 -14.67 -15.00 -0.09
N HIS A 37 -15.93 -14.71 0.21
CA HIS A 37 -17.04 -14.94 -0.70
C HIS A 37 -16.80 -14.24 -2.05
N ALA A 38 -17.02 -14.95 -3.16
CA ALA A 38 -16.94 -14.36 -4.49
C ALA A 38 -18.01 -13.28 -4.65
N ARG A 39 -17.61 -12.01 -4.69
CA ARG A 39 -18.51 -10.87 -4.89
C ARG A 39 -18.38 -10.36 -6.32
N VAL A 40 -19.50 -9.97 -6.93
CA VAL A 40 -19.49 -9.30 -8.24
C VAL A 40 -18.65 -8.03 -8.15
N GLY A 41 -17.65 -7.89 -9.04
CA GLY A 41 -16.71 -6.77 -9.04
C GLY A 41 -15.45 -6.95 -8.18
N PHE A 42 -15.31 -8.07 -7.46
CA PHE A 42 -14.10 -8.44 -6.70
C PHE A 42 -13.51 -9.74 -7.25
N ARG A 43 -12.19 -9.87 -7.28
CA ARG A 43 -11.56 -11.14 -7.65
C ARG A 43 -11.57 -12.09 -6.46
N HIS A 44 -12.18 -13.25 -6.64
CA HIS A 44 -12.01 -14.37 -5.72
C HIS A 44 -10.58 -14.93 -5.88
N PHE A 45 -9.86 -15.08 -4.77
CA PHE A 45 -8.52 -15.66 -4.74
C PHE A 45 -8.63 -17.17 -4.52
N GLY A 46 -8.93 -17.92 -5.57
CA GLY A 46 -8.94 -19.39 -5.53
C GLY A 46 -7.53 -20.01 -5.40
N SER A 47 -6.47 -19.20 -5.43
CA SER A 47 -5.08 -19.65 -5.26
C SER A 47 -4.34 -18.80 -4.22
N CYS A 48 -3.42 -19.46 -3.49
CA CYS A 48 -2.60 -18.89 -2.41
C CYS A 48 -1.89 -17.58 -2.83
N ILE A 49 -2.12 -16.52 -2.05
CA ILE A 49 -1.53 -15.19 -2.25
C ILE A 49 -0.08 -15.16 -1.79
N SER A 50 0.28 -16.05 -0.85
CA SER A 50 1.64 -16.22 -0.35
C SER A 50 2.67 -16.50 -1.46
N HIS A 51 2.28 -17.18 -2.55
CA HIS A 51 3.17 -17.69 -3.60
C HIS A 51 3.21 -16.86 -4.90
N VAL A 52 2.45 -15.76 -5.00
CA VAL A 52 2.37 -15.02 -6.26
C VAL A 52 3.63 -14.19 -6.51
N ARG A 53 4.54 -14.70 -7.37
CA ARG A 53 5.78 -14.02 -7.80
C ARG A 53 5.56 -12.79 -8.68
N GLN A 54 4.42 -12.71 -9.37
CA GLN A 54 4.09 -11.60 -10.27
C GLN A 54 2.62 -11.20 -10.06
N ILE A 55 2.41 -10.12 -9.32
CA ILE A 55 1.10 -9.57 -9.02
C ILE A 55 0.84 -8.44 -10.02
N THR A 56 -0.26 -8.52 -10.78
CA THR A 56 -0.68 -7.43 -11.66
C THR A 56 -1.19 -6.25 -10.83
N GLY A 57 -1.12 -5.02 -11.34
CA GLY A 57 -1.57 -3.82 -10.58
C GLY A 57 -3.00 -3.96 -10.01
N HIS A 58 -3.91 -4.58 -10.77
CA HIS A 58 -5.26 -4.85 -10.30
C HIS A 58 -5.32 -5.84 -9.12
N LYS A 59 -4.47 -6.89 -9.12
CA LYS A 59 -4.37 -7.81 -7.98
C LYS A 59 -3.77 -7.11 -6.75
N HIS A 60 -2.84 -6.17 -6.92
CA HIS A 60 -2.32 -5.37 -5.80
C HIS A 60 -3.42 -4.58 -5.12
N CYS A 61 -4.26 -3.89 -5.89
CA CYS A 61 -5.38 -3.12 -5.34
C CYS A 61 -6.35 -4.00 -4.54
N GLU A 62 -6.69 -5.18 -5.06
CA GLU A 62 -7.61 -6.10 -4.38
C GLU A 62 -6.99 -6.66 -3.08
N ILE A 63 -5.71 -7.05 -3.09
CA ILE A 63 -5.02 -7.49 -1.87
C ILE A 63 -5.01 -6.35 -0.83
N GLN A 64 -4.66 -5.13 -1.26
CA GLN A 64 -4.62 -3.95 -0.40
C GLN A 64 -6.00 -3.63 0.22
N ARG A 65 -7.10 -3.83 -0.52
CA ARG A 65 -8.47 -3.61 -0.02
C ARG A 65 -8.86 -4.51 1.13
N ILE A 66 -8.34 -5.73 1.12
CA ILE A 66 -8.83 -6.81 1.99
C ILE A 66 -7.86 -7.11 3.13
N ILE A 67 -6.60 -6.65 3.04
CA ILE A 67 -5.55 -6.98 4.02
C ILE A 67 -5.92 -6.56 5.46
N VAL A 68 -6.57 -5.41 5.64
CA VAL A 68 -7.01 -4.93 6.96
C VAL A 68 -8.09 -5.85 7.53
N ALA A 69 -9.05 -6.26 6.70
CA ALA A 69 -10.10 -7.18 7.12
C ALA A 69 -9.55 -8.56 7.47
N VAL A 70 -8.56 -9.05 6.72
CA VAL A 70 -7.88 -10.32 6.99
C VAL A 70 -7.04 -10.26 8.26
N ALA A 71 -6.36 -9.14 8.51
CA ALA A 71 -5.58 -8.95 9.73
C ALA A 71 -6.47 -8.77 10.98
N ALA A 72 -7.71 -8.30 10.81
CA ALA A 72 -8.62 -8.08 11.91
C ALA A 72 -8.93 -9.39 12.65
N GLY A 73 -8.63 -9.43 13.96
CA GLY A 73 -8.80 -10.62 14.80
C GLY A 73 -7.63 -11.61 14.75
N ALA A 74 -6.76 -11.54 13.73
CA ALA A 74 -5.59 -12.41 13.61
C ALA A 74 -4.32 -11.80 14.22
N VAL A 75 -4.25 -10.48 14.38
CA VAL A 75 -3.09 -9.76 14.93
C VAL A 75 -3.45 -8.89 16.13
N LYS A 76 -2.43 -8.47 16.90
CA LYS A 76 -2.61 -7.54 18.03
C LYS A 76 -3.20 -6.20 17.54
N PRO A 77 -4.07 -5.53 18.33
CA PRO A 77 -4.71 -4.27 17.93
C PRO A 77 -3.74 -3.17 17.48
N ALA A 78 -2.59 -3.01 18.15
CA ALA A 78 -1.57 -2.04 17.76
C ALA A 78 -0.96 -2.34 16.38
N LEU A 79 -0.73 -3.63 16.07
CA LEU A 79 -0.21 -4.03 14.76
C LEU A 79 -1.25 -3.78 13.68
N LEU A 80 -2.51 -4.14 13.93
CA LEU A 80 -3.61 -3.87 13.03
C LEU A 80 -3.70 -2.37 12.74
N HIS A 81 -3.64 -1.53 13.78
CA HIS A 81 -3.69 -0.07 13.62
C HIS A 81 -2.51 0.48 12.80
N ALA A 82 -1.29 -0.04 13.02
CA ALA A 82 -0.12 0.32 12.19
C ALA A 82 -0.31 -0.07 10.70
N VAL A 83 -0.92 -1.23 10.43
CA VAL A 83 -1.24 -1.65 9.06
C VAL A 83 -2.35 -0.79 8.46
N CYS A 84 -3.44 -0.53 9.19
CA CYS A 84 -4.55 0.32 8.75
C CYS A 84 -4.07 1.71 8.32
N THR A 85 -3.30 2.37 9.18
CA THR A 85 -2.81 3.74 8.93
C THR A 85 -1.95 3.84 7.67
N LEU A 86 -1.12 2.83 7.38
CA LEU A 86 -0.35 2.79 6.13
C LEU A 86 -1.21 2.49 4.91
N VAL A 87 -2.20 1.59 5.03
CA VAL A 87 -3.13 1.28 3.94
C VAL A 87 -3.98 2.51 3.59
N ASP A 88 -4.48 3.22 4.61
CA ASP A 88 -5.21 4.48 4.46
C ASP A 88 -4.32 5.54 3.82
N PHE A 89 -3.06 5.66 4.26
CA PHE A 89 -2.10 6.57 3.63
C PHE A 89 -1.95 6.29 2.14
N ILE A 90 -1.82 5.02 1.74
CA ILE A 90 -1.70 4.65 0.31
C ILE A 90 -2.99 5.00 -0.44
N TYR A 91 -4.16 4.80 0.15
CA TYR A 91 -5.42 5.23 -0.47
C TYR A 91 -5.50 6.74 -0.66
N GLN A 92 -5.06 7.53 0.32
CA GLN A 92 -5.03 8.98 0.18
C GLN A 92 -4.02 9.43 -0.87
N ALA A 93 -2.87 8.76 -0.97
CA ALA A 93 -1.86 9.01 -1.99
C ALA A 93 -2.34 8.66 -3.42
N GLN A 94 -3.38 7.82 -3.55
CA GLN A 94 -4.03 7.47 -4.81
C GLN A 94 -5.11 8.48 -5.24
N SER A 95 -5.49 9.43 -4.38
CA SER A 95 -6.53 10.41 -4.71
C SER A 95 -6.14 11.23 -5.95
N PRO A 96 -7.04 11.39 -6.95
CA PRO A 96 -6.76 12.21 -8.12
C PRO A 96 -6.66 13.70 -7.79
N VAL A 97 -7.19 14.11 -6.62
CA VAL A 97 -7.15 15.48 -6.13
C VAL A 97 -6.59 15.46 -4.71
N HIS A 98 -5.48 16.16 -4.51
CA HIS A 98 -4.89 16.35 -3.19
C HIS A 98 -5.28 17.72 -2.64
N THR A 99 -6.18 17.74 -1.66
CA THR A 99 -6.54 18.97 -0.94
C THR A 99 -5.64 19.15 0.27
N ALA A 100 -5.49 20.38 0.77
CA ALA A 100 -4.73 20.66 1.99
C ALA A 100 -5.20 19.81 3.19
N ALA A 101 -6.50 19.53 3.27
CA ALA A 101 -7.06 18.64 4.28
C ALA A 101 -6.58 17.19 4.13
N LEU A 102 -6.54 16.68 2.89
CA LEU A 102 -6.02 15.34 2.60
C LEU A 102 -4.55 15.18 3.00
N ILE A 103 -3.79 16.24 2.74
CA ILE A 103 -2.37 16.33 3.04
C ILE A 103 -2.13 16.36 4.56
N ALA A 104 -2.91 17.15 5.29
CA ALA A 104 -2.85 17.15 6.75
C ALA A 104 -3.19 15.75 7.31
N ALA A 105 -4.19 15.08 6.73
CA ALA A 105 -4.57 13.73 7.12
C ALA A 105 -3.42 12.71 6.87
N THR A 106 -2.67 12.80 5.77
CA THR A 106 -1.55 11.87 5.53
C THR A 106 -0.41 12.04 6.54
N ALA A 107 -0.16 13.25 7.01
CA ALA A 107 0.80 13.50 8.09
C ALA A 107 0.35 12.89 9.42
N VAL A 108 -0.95 12.98 9.73
CA VAL A 108 -1.54 12.35 10.92
C VAL A 108 -1.42 10.83 10.86
N LEU A 109 -1.82 10.22 9.74
CA LEU A 109 -1.72 8.76 9.53
C LEU A 109 -0.28 8.25 9.71
N LEU A 110 0.71 9.01 9.22
CA LEU A 110 2.12 8.63 9.38
C LEU A 110 2.60 8.76 10.83
N GLY A 111 2.10 9.75 11.58
CA GLY A 111 2.32 9.87 13.02
C GLY A 111 1.72 8.70 13.79
N GLU A 112 0.48 8.32 13.48
CA GLU A 112 -0.20 7.17 14.08
C GLU A 112 0.54 5.86 13.77
N PHE A 113 1.01 5.66 12.54
CA PHE A 113 1.90 4.55 12.21
C PHE A 113 3.16 4.56 13.10
N HIS A 114 3.82 5.70 13.26
CA HIS A 114 5.02 5.78 14.10
C HIS A 114 4.79 5.48 15.57
N ASN A 115 3.61 5.80 16.10
CA ASN A 115 3.22 5.46 17.46
C ASN A 115 3.00 3.95 17.65
N ASN A 116 2.66 3.23 16.58
CA ASN A 116 2.28 1.82 16.65
C ASN A 116 3.30 0.86 16.01
N LYS A 117 4.26 1.34 15.21
CA LYS A 117 5.21 0.50 14.47
C LYS A 117 6.01 -0.48 15.35
N GLN A 118 6.19 -0.17 16.64
CA GLN A 118 6.88 -1.06 17.58
C GLN A 118 6.20 -2.43 17.67
N SER A 119 4.87 -2.49 17.58
CA SER A 119 4.15 -3.77 17.64
C SER A 119 4.48 -4.71 16.47
N ILE A 120 4.91 -4.19 15.33
CA ILE A 120 5.38 -4.99 14.19
C ILE A 120 6.72 -5.65 14.52
N LEU A 121 7.62 -4.93 15.22
CA LEU A 121 8.89 -5.48 15.70
C LEU A 121 8.66 -6.52 16.80
N ASP A 122 7.76 -6.24 17.73
CA ASP A 122 7.43 -7.15 18.85
C ASP A 122 6.80 -8.46 18.35
N ALA A 123 6.07 -8.40 17.22
CA ALA A 123 5.55 -9.57 16.52
C ALA A 123 6.62 -10.31 15.69
N LYS A 124 7.86 -9.81 15.65
CA LYS A 124 8.94 -10.29 14.77
C LYS A 124 8.52 -10.34 13.29
N ALA A 125 7.61 -9.45 12.90
CA ALA A 125 7.04 -9.43 11.55
C ALA A 125 7.97 -8.73 10.54
N CYS A 126 8.86 -7.84 11.00
CA CYS A 126 9.95 -7.29 10.17
C CYS A 126 11.04 -8.35 9.96
N GLN A 127 10.96 -9.09 8.85
CA GLN A 127 11.96 -10.08 8.46
C GLN A 127 12.84 -9.58 7.30
N GLY A 128 14.15 -9.77 7.44
CA GLY A 128 15.12 -9.64 6.35
C GLY A 128 15.35 -10.98 5.64
N ALA A 129 16.38 -11.04 4.79
CA ALA A 129 16.69 -12.26 4.03
C ALA A 129 17.05 -13.46 4.93
N SER A 130 17.55 -13.23 6.14
CA SER A 130 17.95 -14.31 7.05
C SER A 130 17.74 -14.01 8.52
N THR A 131 17.45 -12.76 8.90
CA THR A 131 17.30 -12.35 10.30
C THR A 131 16.17 -11.33 10.47
N PRO A 132 15.52 -11.29 11.64
CA PRO A 132 14.60 -10.22 11.98
C PRO A 132 15.31 -8.85 11.92
N ILE A 133 14.65 -7.87 11.32
CA ILE A 133 15.11 -6.49 11.24
C ILE A 133 14.46 -5.71 12.38
N ASN A 134 15.28 -5.14 13.26
CA ASN A 134 14.82 -4.41 14.45
C ASN A 134 14.66 -2.90 14.23
N HIS A 135 14.58 -2.46 12.96
CA HIS A 135 14.49 -1.05 12.59
C HIS A 135 13.59 -0.87 11.35
N PHE A 136 13.20 0.38 11.07
CA PHE A 136 12.38 0.76 9.92
C PHE A 136 13.15 1.64 8.94
N ASN A 137 14.40 1.29 8.64
CA ASN A 137 15.21 2.02 7.65
C ASN A 137 14.83 1.53 6.26
N ILE A 138 13.63 1.91 5.85
CA ILE A 138 13.02 1.48 4.59
C ILE A 138 13.03 2.70 3.66
N PRO A 139 13.83 2.69 2.57
CA PRO A 139 13.95 3.85 1.69
C PRO A 139 12.60 4.33 1.14
N ASN A 140 11.68 3.41 0.85
CA ASN A 140 10.34 3.77 0.43
C ASN A 140 9.56 4.50 1.54
N LEU A 141 9.64 4.06 2.79
CA LEU A 141 8.99 4.72 3.93
C LEU A 141 9.55 6.13 4.15
N GLU A 142 10.87 6.29 4.06
CA GLU A 142 11.53 7.60 4.13
C GLU A 142 11.05 8.51 3.01
N LEU A 143 10.93 7.99 1.78
CA LEU A 143 10.39 8.75 0.65
C LEU A 143 8.94 9.18 0.90
N LEU A 144 8.10 8.34 1.49
CA LEU A 144 6.72 8.68 1.88
C LEU A 144 6.68 9.75 2.99
N GLN A 145 7.61 9.72 3.94
CA GLN A 145 7.76 10.78 4.95
C GLN A 145 8.22 12.10 4.34
N HIS A 146 9.11 12.05 3.35
CA HIS A 146 9.52 13.23 2.61
C HIS A 146 8.36 13.79 1.78
N PHE A 147 7.53 12.93 1.17
CA PHE A 147 6.31 13.35 0.49
C PHE A 147 5.37 14.11 1.46
N ALA A 148 5.02 13.51 2.59
CA ALA A 148 4.14 14.17 3.56
C ALA A 148 4.70 15.52 4.06
N ARG A 149 6.02 15.61 4.31
CA ARG A 149 6.69 16.85 4.75
C ARG A 149 6.76 17.91 3.65
N SER A 150 7.18 17.54 2.44
CA SER A 150 7.33 18.48 1.33
C SER A 150 6.00 19.16 0.98
N ILE A 151 4.89 18.45 1.10
CA ILE A 151 3.58 19.04 0.82
C ILE A 151 3.16 20.01 1.93
N ARG A 152 3.45 19.70 3.20
CA ARG A 152 3.22 20.61 4.34
C ARG A 152 4.06 21.89 4.23
N ASP A 153 5.33 21.75 3.86
CA ASP A 153 6.30 22.84 3.96
C ASP A 153 6.32 23.74 2.71
N MET A 154 6.01 23.22 1.51
CA MET A 154 6.06 23.97 0.26
C MET A 154 4.69 24.30 -0.34
N GLY A 155 3.58 23.73 0.16
CA GLY A 155 2.23 23.94 -0.36
C GLY A 155 2.03 23.58 -1.85
N CYS A 156 3.06 23.01 -2.48
CA CYS A 156 3.14 22.87 -3.94
C CYS A 156 3.11 21.40 -4.33
N ILE A 157 2.01 21.02 -4.99
CA ILE A 157 1.73 19.67 -5.49
C ILE A 157 2.32 19.51 -6.91
N ILE A 158 2.77 20.59 -7.55
CA ILE A 158 2.99 20.68 -9.01
C ILE A 158 4.03 19.67 -9.53
N GLN A 159 5.15 19.49 -8.83
CA GLN A 159 6.18 18.52 -9.24
C GLN A 159 5.67 17.07 -9.18
N PHE A 160 4.74 16.78 -8.27
CA PHE A 160 4.12 15.47 -8.10
C PHE A 160 2.89 15.27 -9.00
N MET A 161 2.14 16.35 -9.29
CA MET A 161 1.05 16.36 -10.26
C MET A 161 1.56 16.09 -11.67
N ALA A 162 2.75 16.55 -12.05
CA ALA A 162 3.32 16.28 -13.37
C ALA A 162 3.39 14.78 -13.65
N ASP A 163 3.84 13.96 -12.69
CA ASP A 163 3.92 12.50 -12.82
C ASP A 163 2.52 11.83 -12.88
N ILE A 164 1.53 12.36 -12.15
CA ILE A 164 0.14 11.88 -12.16
C ILE A 164 -0.56 12.26 -13.47
N THR A 165 -0.36 13.49 -13.94
CA THR A 165 -0.95 14.04 -15.16
C THR A 165 -0.34 13.38 -16.39
N GLU A 166 0.97 13.13 -16.40
CA GLU A 166 1.66 12.34 -17.43
C GLU A 166 1.08 10.92 -17.50
N HIS A 167 0.83 10.28 -16.36
CA HIS A 167 0.16 8.98 -16.34
C HIS A 167 -1.27 9.08 -16.89
N LEU A 168 -2.11 10.00 -16.42
CA LEU A 168 -3.48 10.15 -16.90
C LEU A 168 -3.51 10.41 -18.41
N LEU A 169 -2.63 11.25 -18.94
CA LEU A 169 -2.47 11.49 -20.38
C LEU A 169 -2.08 10.20 -21.13
N ILE A 170 -1.16 9.40 -20.61
CA ILE A 170 -0.79 8.11 -21.23
C ILE A 170 -1.95 7.12 -21.20
N THR A 171 -2.64 6.94 -20.07
CA THR A 171 -3.74 5.96 -19.94
C THR A 171 -5.03 6.39 -20.66
N HIS A 172 -5.38 7.68 -20.65
CA HIS A 172 -6.64 8.17 -21.22
C HIS A 172 -6.51 8.64 -22.67
N CYS A 173 -5.35 9.12 -23.13
CA CYS A 173 -5.21 9.64 -24.50
C CYS A 173 -4.60 8.66 -25.51
N LYS A 174 -4.02 7.51 -25.09
CA LYS A 174 -3.44 6.52 -26.04
C LYS A 174 -4.38 5.37 -26.46
N HIS A 175 -5.63 5.33 -26.01
CA HIS A 175 -6.62 4.33 -26.46
C HIS A 175 -7.94 4.95 -26.97
N PRO A 176 -7.88 5.75 -28.07
CA PRO A 176 -8.81 5.47 -29.17
C PRO A 176 -8.25 5.65 -30.60
N PHE A 177 -6.92 5.65 -30.83
CA PHE A 177 -6.35 5.73 -32.20
C PHE A 177 -5.75 4.41 -32.71
N SER A 178 -6.37 3.28 -32.41
CA SER A 178 -6.07 2.00 -33.08
C SER A 178 -7.30 1.34 -33.69
N ALA A 179 -8.33 2.13 -34.03
CA ALA A 179 -9.52 1.67 -34.73
C ALA A 179 -9.93 2.62 -35.87
N THR A 180 -8.97 3.11 -36.65
CA THR A 180 -9.22 3.67 -37.99
C THR A 180 -7.94 3.53 -38.82
N ASN A 181 -7.68 2.33 -39.29
CA ASN A 181 -7.04 2.13 -40.60
C ASN A 181 -8.03 1.27 -41.39
N GLY A 182 -8.99 1.96 -42.02
CA GLY A 182 -9.62 1.48 -43.25
C GLY A 182 -8.80 1.95 -44.43
#